data_AF-A0A956ES68-F1
#
_entry.id   AF-A0A956ES68-F1
#
_cell.length_a   1.000
_cell.length_b   1.000
_cell.length_c   1.000
_cell.angle_alpha   90.00
_cell.angle_beta   90.00
_cell.angle_gamma   90.00
#
_symmetry.space_group_name_H-M   'P 1'
#
loop_
_entity.id
_entity.type
_entity.pdbx_description
1 polymer ?
#
loop_
_entity_poly.entity_id
_entity_poly.type
_entity_poly.pdbx_seq_one_letter_code
_entity_poly.pdbx_strand_id
1 'polypeptide(L)'
;MIKKGLPFDSRSLRWVSALLVTSALLPACRRISQRTLKDTEGRTFEAECDRNGTCKLKQVSGPDAPADKPTLALSSEARLVGICNTSEGGTPAPGDCRAIECATDADCPPALGEKDGTCVNHLCISPTGEQGVPDAVMMCLAGTGLGRTKPNQVGLYAMALNCGTPCVVPKPCRQP
;
A
#
# COMPACT_ATOMS: atom_id res chain seq x y z
N MET A 1 57.39 34.90 66.84
CA MET A 1 56.17 34.45 67.54
C MET A 1 55.08 34.15 66.51
N ILE A 2 54.71 32.85 66.45
CA ILE A 2 53.36 32.29 66.30
C ILE A 2 52.63 32.44 64.93
N LYS A 3 52.71 31.33 64.19
CA LYS A 3 51.74 30.75 63.24
C LYS A 3 50.29 31.15 63.53
N LYS A 4 49.57 31.69 62.54
CA LYS A 4 48.10 31.63 62.48
C LYS A 4 47.70 30.49 61.54
N GLY A 5 47.20 29.41 62.13
CA GLY A 5 46.63 28.27 61.42
C GLY A 5 45.28 28.62 60.80
N LEU A 6 45.07 28.12 59.58
CA LEU A 6 43.75 28.05 58.96
C LEU A 6 42.99 26.84 59.53
N PRO A 7 41.72 26.98 59.94
CA PRO A 7 40.91 25.85 60.33
C PRO A 7 40.49 25.05 59.09
N PHE A 8 40.78 23.76 59.18
CA PHE A 8 40.21 22.68 58.39
C PHE A 8 38.76 22.51 58.83
N ASP A 9 37.78 22.75 57.95
CA ASP A 9 36.41 22.30 58.19
C ASP A 9 35.94 21.43 57.03
N SER A 10 35.38 20.31 57.43
CA SER A 10 35.09 19.10 56.68
C SER A 10 33.59 18.92 56.78
N ARG A 11 32.90 18.96 55.63
CA ARG A 11 31.61 18.30 55.31
C ARG A 11 30.87 19.13 54.28
N SER A 12 30.73 18.57 53.09
CA SER A 12 29.41 18.28 52.52
C SER A 12 29.61 17.65 51.15
N LEU A 13 29.51 16.31 51.10
CA LEU A 13 29.11 15.61 49.90
C LEU A 13 27.79 16.22 49.43
N ARG A 14 27.81 16.94 48.31
CA ARG A 14 26.62 17.20 47.53
C ARG A 14 26.80 16.56 46.17
N TRP A 15 26.15 15.41 46.06
CA TRP A 15 25.86 14.72 44.83
C TRP A 15 25.17 15.70 43.88
N VAL A 16 25.77 15.98 42.73
CA VAL A 16 25.04 16.60 41.62
C VAL A 16 24.78 15.46 40.63
N SER A 17 23.53 15.03 40.66
CA SER A 17 22.96 13.94 39.88
C SER A 17 23.31 14.08 38.41
N ALA A 18 23.74 12.96 37.84
CA ALA A 18 23.91 12.78 36.42
C ALA A 18 22.63 13.15 35.66
N LEU A 19 22.80 13.92 34.59
CA LEU A 19 21.82 14.16 33.54
C LEU A 19 21.36 12.82 32.95
N LEU A 20 20.23 12.30 33.45
CA LEU A 20 19.40 11.36 32.70
C LEU A 20 18.44 12.21 31.87
N VAL A 21 18.91 12.62 30.69
CA VAL A 21 18.01 12.98 29.59
C VAL A 21 17.32 11.69 29.21
N THR A 22 16.18 11.42 29.83
CA THR A 22 15.24 10.40 29.39
C THR A 22 14.71 10.87 28.04
N SER A 23 15.37 10.42 26.97
CA SER A 23 14.83 10.42 25.62
C SER A 23 13.51 9.66 25.67
N ALA A 24 12.42 10.40 25.88
CA ALA A 24 11.08 9.88 25.73
C ALA A 24 10.97 9.39 24.28
N LEU A 25 11.00 8.07 24.12
CA LEU A 25 10.56 7.36 22.93
C LEU A 25 9.08 7.70 22.76
N LEU A 26 8.79 8.84 22.16
CA LEU A 26 7.46 9.15 21.64
C LEU A 26 7.13 7.98 20.69
N PRO A 27 6.05 7.22 20.93
CA PRO A 27 5.58 6.29 19.93
C PRO A 27 5.35 7.11 18.66
N ALA A 28 6.14 6.83 17.62
CA ALA A 28 6.01 7.51 16.35
C ALA A 28 4.54 7.47 15.96
N CYS A 29 3.88 8.64 15.96
CA CYS A 29 2.48 8.75 15.59
C CYS A 29 2.34 8.23 14.16
N ARG A 30 1.92 6.97 14.01
CA ARG A 30 1.48 6.42 12.74
C ARG A 30 0.25 7.22 12.34
N ARG A 31 0.44 8.23 11.49
CA ARG A 31 -0.67 8.93 10.85
C ARG A 31 -1.28 7.96 9.86
N ILE A 32 -2.31 7.25 10.32
CA ILE A 32 -3.15 6.41 9.49
C ILE A 32 -4.07 7.35 8.71
N SER A 33 -4.05 7.23 7.39
CA SER A 33 -4.97 7.93 6.50
C SER A 33 -6.13 7.01 6.17
N GLN A 34 -7.36 7.47 6.40
CA GLN A 34 -8.57 6.79 5.94
C GLN A 34 -8.95 7.34 4.58
N ARG A 35 -9.23 6.46 3.62
CA ARG A 35 -9.68 6.83 2.28
C ARG A 35 -10.64 5.80 1.72
N THR A 36 -11.46 6.23 0.76
CA THR A 36 -12.34 5.35 0.01
C THR A 36 -11.69 5.01 -1.32
N LEU A 37 -11.52 3.72 -1.60
CA LEU A 37 -10.96 3.22 -2.85
C LEU A 37 -12.07 2.61 -3.69
N LYS A 38 -11.92 2.70 -5.02
CA LYS A 38 -12.80 2.04 -5.98
C LYS A 38 -11.96 1.23 -6.94
N ASP A 39 -12.40 0.03 -7.30
CA ASP A 39 -11.73 -0.75 -8.35
C ASP A 39 -12.52 -0.75 -9.67
N THR A 40 -11.85 -1.26 -10.71
CA THR A 40 -12.37 -1.44 -12.07
C THR A 40 -13.53 -2.45 -12.18
N GLU A 41 -13.95 -3.10 -11.09
CA GLU A 41 -15.15 -3.94 -11.03
C GLU A 41 -16.30 -3.25 -10.28
N GLY A 42 -16.12 -1.99 -9.90
CA GLY A 42 -17.10 -1.22 -9.16
C GLY A 42 -17.19 -1.58 -7.68
N ARG A 43 -16.20 -2.30 -7.12
CA ARG A 43 -16.12 -2.52 -5.67
C ARG A 43 -15.63 -1.26 -4.99
N THR A 44 -16.20 -0.98 -3.81
CA THR A 44 -15.79 0.15 -2.97
C THR A 44 -15.20 -0.37 -1.67
N PHE A 45 -14.10 0.24 -1.23
CA PHE A 45 -13.36 -0.17 -0.05
C PHE A 45 -13.06 1.00 0.85
N GLU A 46 -13.14 0.76 2.16
CA GLU A 46 -12.49 1.59 3.17
C GLU A 46 -11.05 1.11 3.33
N ALA A 47 -10.11 2.02 3.16
CA ALA A 47 -8.69 1.75 3.29
C ALA A 47 -8.08 2.59 4.41
N GLU A 48 -7.43 1.91 5.35
CA GLU A 48 -6.62 2.53 6.39
C GLU A 48 -5.14 2.32 6.04
N CYS A 49 -4.53 3.35 5.45
CA CYS A 49 -3.16 3.29 4.96
C CYS A 49 -2.19 4.00 5.90
N ASP A 50 -1.08 3.35 6.24
CA ASP A 50 0.05 4.00 6.89
C ASP A 50 1.00 4.65 5.86
N ARG A 51 1.97 5.41 6.37
CA ARG A 51 3.01 6.05 5.52
C ARG A 51 4.01 5.08 4.92
N ASN A 52 3.98 3.82 5.35
CA ASN A 52 4.85 2.77 4.82
C ASN A 52 4.20 2.08 3.60
N GLY A 53 3.04 2.56 3.14
CA GLY A 53 2.29 1.98 2.03
C GLY A 53 1.50 0.73 2.42
N THR A 54 1.46 0.36 3.70
CA THR A 54 0.65 -0.76 4.16
C THR A 54 -0.78 -0.29 4.42
N CYS A 55 -1.74 -0.89 3.73
CA CYS A 55 -3.15 -0.56 3.87
C CYS A 55 -3.95 -1.75 4.42
N LYS A 56 -4.78 -1.50 5.44
CA LYS A 56 -5.86 -2.42 5.81
C LYS A 56 -7.08 -2.09 4.99
N LEU A 57 -7.66 -3.10 4.34
CA LEU A 57 -8.78 -2.94 3.44
C LEU A 57 -10.03 -3.60 4.02
N LYS A 58 -11.16 -2.93 3.87
CA LYS A 58 -12.49 -3.48 4.14
C LYS A 58 -13.41 -3.14 2.97
N GLN A 59 -13.98 -4.16 2.34
CA GLN A 59 -14.98 -3.95 1.30
C GLN A 59 -16.27 -3.44 1.91
N VAL A 60 -16.82 -2.36 1.33
CA VAL A 60 -18.07 -1.73 1.73
C VAL A 60 -19.20 -2.10 0.79
N SER A 61 -18.92 -2.23 -0.50
CA SER A 61 -19.92 -2.55 -1.53
C SER A 61 -19.30 -3.18 -2.78
N GLY A 62 -20.17 -3.70 -3.66
CA GLY A 62 -19.80 -4.34 -4.93
C GLY A 62 -19.77 -5.87 -4.85
N PRO A 63 -19.34 -6.54 -5.93
CA PRO A 63 -19.30 -8.00 -5.99
C PRO A 63 -18.44 -8.63 -4.87
N ASP A 64 -18.97 -9.68 -4.25
CA ASP A 64 -18.24 -10.41 -3.20
C ASP A 64 -17.03 -11.16 -3.74
N ALA A 65 -16.00 -11.26 -2.90
CA ALA A 65 -14.82 -12.06 -3.21
C ALA A 65 -15.18 -13.55 -3.41
N PRO A 66 -14.43 -14.30 -4.24
CA PRO A 66 -14.57 -15.74 -4.34
C PRO A 66 -14.42 -16.42 -2.98
N ALA A 67 -15.22 -17.47 -2.72
CA ALA A 67 -15.26 -18.15 -1.42
C ALA A 67 -13.90 -18.76 -0.99
N ASP A 68 -13.05 -19.11 -1.96
CA ASP A 68 -11.70 -19.64 -1.75
C ASP A 68 -10.64 -18.55 -1.49
N LYS A 69 -10.99 -17.27 -1.72
CA LYS A 69 -10.08 -16.13 -1.58
C LYS A 69 -10.76 -14.94 -0.87
N PRO A 70 -11.16 -15.09 0.41
CA PRO A 70 -11.94 -14.09 1.11
C PRO A 70 -11.12 -12.88 1.58
N THR A 71 -9.79 -12.98 1.62
CA THR A 71 -8.94 -11.90 2.14
C THR A 71 -8.57 -10.92 1.05
N LEU A 72 -8.40 -9.64 1.44
CA LEU A 72 -8.04 -8.55 0.53
C LEU A 72 -6.60 -8.13 0.78
N ALA A 73 -5.85 -7.95 -0.30
CA ALA A 73 -4.50 -7.41 -0.27
C ALA A 73 -4.38 -6.24 -1.24
N LEU A 74 -3.62 -5.21 -0.84
CA LEU A 74 -3.18 -4.18 -1.75
C LEU A 74 -1.92 -4.68 -2.48
N SER A 75 -1.93 -4.66 -3.80
CA SER A 75 -0.75 -4.93 -4.62
C SER A 75 -0.23 -3.64 -5.24
N SER A 76 1.07 -3.41 -5.08
CA SER A 76 1.84 -2.28 -5.65
C SER A 76 3.16 -2.75 -6.27
N GLU A 77 3.29 -4.06 -6.52
CA GLU A 77 4.51 -4.68 -7.07
C GLU A 77 4.73 -4.33 -8.55
N ALA A 78 3.65 -4.09 -9.29
CA ALA A 78 3.66 -3.68 -10.68
C ALA A 78 3.38 -2.17 -10.80
N ARG A 79 3.35 -1.65 -12.03
CA ARG A 79 3.08 -0.23 -12.26
C ARG A 79 1.67 0.17 -11.83
N LEU A 80 0.66 -0.67 -12.02
CA LEU A 80 -0.70 -0.43 -11.57
C LEU A 80 -0.86 -0.90 -10.12
N VAL A 81 -1.51 -0.07 -9.32
CA VAL A 81 -1.93 -0.42 -7.96
C VAL A 81 -3.29 -1.08 -8.03
N GLY A 82 -3.43 -2.23 -7.40
CA GLY A 82 -4.65 -3.03 -7.45
C GLY A 82 -5.05 -3.62 -6.09
N ILE A 83 -6.33 -3.98 -5.97
CA ILE A 83 -6.87 -4.75 -4.85
C ILE A 83 -7.06 -6.18 -5.31
N CYS A 84 -6.43 -7.11 -4.61
CA CYS A 84 -6.41 -8.52 -4.94
C CYS A 84 -7.19 -9.34 -3.92
N ASN A 85 -7.94 -10.31 -4.41
CA ASN A 85 -8.50 -11.36 -3.57
C ASN A 85 -7.42 -12.43 -3.35
N THR A 86 -7.16 -12.79 -2.09
CA THR A 86 -6.15 -13.79 -1.73
C THR A 86 -6.76 -14.85 -0.82
N SER A 87 -6.14 -16.02 -0.80
CA SER A 87 -6.31 -16.94 0.32
C SER A 87 -5.58 -16.39 1.54
N GLU A 88 -5.98 -16.84 2.74
CA GLU A 88 -5.31 -16.47 3.97
C GLU A 88 -3.81 -16.82 3.90
N GLY A 89 -2.94 -15.82 4.09
CA GLY A 89 -1.48 -15.98 4.00
C GLY A 89 -0.93 -16.25 2.60
N GLY A 90 -1.76 -16.23 1.54
CA GLY A 90 -1.35 -16.49 0.17
C GLY A 90 -0.86 -15.25 -0.57
N THR A 91 0.01 -15.45 -1.56
CA THR A 91 0.42 -14.40 -2.50
C THR A 91 -0.68 -14.19 -3.54
N PRO A 92 -1.12 -12.94 -3.81
CA PRO A 92 -2.11 -12.67 -4.85
C PRO A 92 -1.57 -13.04 -6.23
N ALA A 93 -2.37 -13.77 -7.03
CA ALA A 93 -2.06 -13.90 -8.44
C ALA A 93 -2.56 -12.67 -9.20
N PRO A 94 -1.90 -12.22 -10.29
CA PRO A 94 -2.32 -11.03 -11.02
C PRO A 94 -3.77 -11.07 -11.52
N GLY A 95 -4.30 -12.26 -11.82
CA GLY A 95 -5.68 -12.44 -12.26
C GLY A 95 -6.72 -12.18 -11.17
N ASP A 96 -6.31 -12.21 -9.90
CA ASP A 96 -7.18 -11.94 -8.75
C ASP A 96 -7.19 -10.45 -8.37
N CYS A 97 -6.35 -9.63 -9.02
CA CYS A 97 -6.20 -8.21 -8.78
C CYS A 97 -7.06 -7.38 -9.71
N ARG A 98 -7.59 -6.26 -9.20
CA ARG A 98 -8.30 -5.26 -9.99
C ARG A 98 -7.67 -3.91 -9.73
N ALA A 99 -7.36 -3.19 -10.82
CA ALA A 99 -6.75 -1.88 -10.73
C ALA A 99 -7.68 -0.92 -9.98
N ILE A 100 -7.10 -0.04 -9.18
CA ILE A 100 -7.81 1.00 -8.44
C ILE A 100 -8.06 2.18 -9.38
N GLU A 101 -9.30 2.63 -9.45
CA GLU A 101 -9.72 3.82 -10.17
C GLU A 101 -9.50 5.07 -9.32
N CYS A 102 -9.18 6.18 -9.97
CA CYS A 102 -8.98 7.47 -9.32
C CYS A 102 -9.48 8.63 -10.20
N ALA A 103 -9.88 9.72 -9.55
CA ALA A 103 -10.06 11.01 -10.19
C ALA A 103 -8.87 11.93 -9.92
N THR A 104 -8.25 11.78 -8.74
CA THR A 104 -7.12 12.57 -8.26
C THR A 104 -6.12 11.71 -7.51
N ASP A 105 -4.92 12.24 -7.28
CA ASP A 105 -3.86 11.59 -6.50
C ASP A 105 -4.29 11.22 -5.08
N ALA A 106 -5.20 12.01 -4.48
CA ALA A 106 -5.73 11.75 -3.13
C ALA A 106 -6.56 10.47 -3.04
N ASP A 107 -7.14 10.01 -4.16
CA ASP A 107 -7.91 8.77 -4.23
C ASP A 107 -6.99 7.54 -4.21
N CYS A 108 -5.71 7.71 -4.53
CA CYS A 108 -4.76 6.61 -4.62
C CYS A 108 -4.08 6.31 -3.28
N PRO A 109 -3.82 5.04 -2.94
CA PRO A 109 -3.03 4.68 -1.77
C PRO A 109 -1.65 5.35 -1.78
N PRO A 110 -1.12 5.78 -0.63
CA PRO A 110 0.17 6.45 -0.57
C PRO A 110 1.30 5.48 -0.93
N ALA A 111 2.25 5.97 -1.73
CA ALA A 111 3.54 5.30 -1.88
C ALA A 111 4.40 5.50 -0.61
N LEU A 112 5.48 4.73 -0.49
CA LEU A 112 6.37 4.77 0.67
C LEU A 112 6.91 6.19 0.91
N GLY A 113 6.58 6.76 2.07
CA GLY A 113 7.01 8.11 2.46
C GLY A 113 6.16 9.25 1.89
N GLU A 114 5.16 8.94 1.06
CA GLU A 114 4.24 9.92 0.49
C GLU A 114 2.94 10.03 1.28
N LYS A 115 2.20 11.13 1.07
CA LYS A 115 0.91 11.35 1.70
C LYS A 115 -0.24 10.73 0.89
N ASP A 116 -0.11 10.84 -0.42
CA ASP A 116 -1.09 10.47 -1.44
C ASP A 116 -0.37 9.61 -2.50
N GLY A 117 -1.13 8.86 -3.28
CA GLY A 117 -0.57 8.08 -4.38
C GLY A 117 -0.46 8.89 -5.67
N THR A 118 -0.28 8.22 -6.79
CA THR A 118 -0.24 8.86 -8.11
C THR A 118 -1.39 8.35 -8.97
N CYS A 119 -2.19 9.26 -9.51
CA CYS A 119 -3.29 8.98 -10.42
C CYS A 119 -2.90 9.33 -11.86
N VAL A 120 -2.91 8.34 -12.76
CA VAL A 120 -2.62 8.55 -14.19
C VAL A 120 -3.67 7.84 -15.02
N ASN A 121 -4.30 8.58 -15.95
CA ASN A 121 -5.37 8.06 -16.81
C ASN A 121 -6.45 7.32 -16.02
N HIS A 122 -6.91 7.93 -14.92
CA HIS A 122 -7.94 7.39 -14.02
C HIS A 122 -7.57 6.09 -13.29
N LEU A 123 -6.30 5.69 -13.29
CA LEU A 123 -5.81 4.52 -12.56
C LEU A 123 -4.68 4.89 -11.62
N CYS A 124 -4.69 4.27 -10.44
CA CYS A 124 -3.60 4.44 -9.48
C CYS A 124 -2.36 3.69 -9.93
N ILE A 125 -1.22 4.38 -9.91
CA ILE A 125 0.07 3.81 -10.30
C ILE A 125 1.08 3.86 -9.15
N SER A 126 1.98 2.87 -9.14
CA SER A 126 3.19 2.84 -8.35
C SER A 126 4.32 3.47 -9.17
N PRO A 127 4.88 4.62 -8.77
CA PRO A 127 5.90 5.31 -9.55
C PRO A 127 7.22 4.52 -9.65
N THR A 128 7.46 3.61 -8.70
CA THR A 128 8.62 2.70 -8.71
C THR A 128 8.37 1.39 -9.45
N GLY A 129 7.11 1.11 -9.84
CA GLY A 129 6.72 -0.11 -10.52
C GLY A 129 7.01 -0.06 -12.02
N GLU A 130 7.61 -1.12 -12.56
CA GLU A 130 7.76 -1.29 -14.00
C GLU A 130 6.48 -1.89 -14.61
N GLN A 131 6.20 -1.50 -15.86
CA GLN A 131 5.07 -2.06 -16.59
C GLN A 131 5.36 -3.51 -16.98
N GLY A 132 4.52 -4.44 -16.53
CA GLY A 132 4.70 -5.87 -16.74
C GLY A 132 3.41 -6.62 -17.04
N VAL A 133 3.54 -7.94 -17.09
CA VAL A 133 2.42 -8.87 -17.28
C VAL A 133 1.29 -8.63 -16.26
N PRO A 134 1.55 -8.35 -14.97
CA PRO A 134 0.46 -8.09 -14.03
C PRO A 134 -0.41 -6.91 -14.42
N ASP A 135 0.18 -5.85 -14.99
CA ASP A 135 -0.55 -4.69 -15.47
C ASP A 135 -1.43 -5.04 -16.68
N ALA A 136 -0.88 -5.80 -17.63
CA ALA A 136 -1.64 -6.28 -18.77
C ALA A 136 -2.83 -7.15 -18.33
N VAL A 137 -2.63 -8.01 -17.32
CA VAL A 137 -3.69 -8.88 -16.78
C VAL A 137 -4.78 -8.05 -16.13
N MET A 138 -4.44 -7.11 -15.25
CA MET A 138 -5.43 -6.24 -14.60
C MET A 138 -6.23 -5.43 -15.62
N MET A 139 -5.56 -4.88 -16.64
CA MET A 139 -6.21 -4.11 -17.70
C MET A 139 -7.11 -4.97 -18.58
N CYS A 140 -6.69 -6.18 -18.95
CA CYS A 140 -7.49 -7.09 -19.77
C CYS A 140 -8.69 -7.68 -19.02
N LEU A 141 -8.63 -7.78 -17.69
CA LEU A 141 -9.73 -8.32 -16.89
C LEU A 141 -10.65 -7.25 -16.31
N ALA A 142 -10.33 -5.96 -16.47
CA ALA A 142 -11.16 -4.86 -15.99
C ALA A 142 -12.61 -4.95 -16.51
N GLY A 143 -13.58 -4.87 -15.61
CA GLY A 143 -15.01 -4.90 -15.91
C GLY A 143 -15.55 -6.26 -16.38
N THR A 144 -14.78 -7.35 -16.23
CA THR A 144 -15.21 -8.68 -16.69
C THR A 144 -15.85 -9.53 -15.58
N GLY A 145 -15.83 -9.02 -14.35
CA GLY A 145 -16.18 -9.71 -13.12
C GLY A 145 -14.96 -10.29 -12.42
N LEU A 146 -15.14 -10.73 -11.18
CA LEU A 146 -14.09 -11.38 -10.38
C LEU A 146 -13.80 -12.81 -10.85
N GLY A 147 -12.58 -13.28 -10.56
CA GLY A 147 -12.13 -14.63 -10.89
C GLY A 147 -11.84 -14.85 -12.38
N ARG A 148 -11.87 -16.12 -12.79
CA ARG A 148 -11.54 -16.59 -14.15
C ARG A 148 -12.46 -17.74 -14.57
N THR A 149 -13.75 -17.61 -14.31
CA THR A 149 -14.73 -18.70 -14.53
C THR A 149 -15.42 -18.60 -15.87
N LYS A 150 -15.46 -17.41 -16.50
CA LYS A 150 -16.11 -17.21 -17.79
C LYS A 150 -15.12 -17.42 -18.95
N PRO A 151 -15.54 -17.99 -20.09
CA PRO A 151 -14.67 -18.20 -21.25
C PRO A 151 -13.99 -16.92 -21.76
N ASN A 152 -14.68 -15.78 -21.72
CA ASN A 152 -14.11 -14.49 -22.12
C ASN A 152 -12.96 -14.04 -21.21
N GLN A 153 -13.06 -14.27 -19.89
CA GLN A 153 -12.00 -13.97 -18.93
C GLN A 153 -10.75 -14.82 -19.20
N VAL A 154 -10.92 -16.09 -19.57
CA VAL A 154 -9.80 -16.98 -19.91
C VAL A 154 -9.05 -16.48 -21.14
N GLY A 155 -9.79 -16.06 -22.18
CA GLY A 155 -9.19 -15.50 -23.40
C GLY A 155 -8.44 -14.19 -23.14
N LEU A 156 -9.04 -13.27 -22.36
CA LEU A 156 -8.44 -11.99 -22.01
C LEU A 156 -7.19 -12.17 -21.13
N TYR A 157 -7.24 -13.10 -20.17
CA TYR A 157 -6.07 -13.47 -19.37
C TYR A 157 -4.94 -14.03 -20.22
N ALA A 158 -5.24 -14.96 -21.14
CA ALA A 158 -4.24 -15.51 -22.05
C ALA A 158 -3.64 -14.42 -22.97
N MET A 159 -4.45 -13.47 -23.43
CA MET A 159 -3.98 -12.34 -24.22
C MET A 159 -3.01 -11.46 -23.42
N ALA A 160 -3.34 -11.17 -22.16
CA ALA A 160 -2.49 -10.39 -21.27
C ALA A 160 -1.14 -11.05 -21.01
N LEU A 161 -1.11 -12.37 -20.81
CA LEU A 161 0.14 -13.13 -20.64
C LEU A 161 1.07 -13.05 -21.85
N ASN A 162 0.54 -12.72 -23.04
CA ASN A 162 1.29 -12.62 -24.29
C ASN A 162 1.54 -11.16 -24.71
N CYS A 163 1.72 -10.24 -23.76
CA CYS A 163 1.96 -8.81 -24.02
C CYS A 163 3.32 -8.47 -24.68
N GLY A 164 4.21 -9.46 -24.84
CA GLY A 164 5.52 -9.30 -25.48
C GLY A 164 6.63 -8.75 -24.57
N THR A 165 7.78 -8.44 -25.17
CA THR A 165 8.97 -7.86 -24.50
C THR A 165 9.49 -6.67 -25.32
N PRO A 166 9.35 -5.41 -24.86
CA PRO A 166 8.73 -5.01 -23.59
C PRO A 166 7.23 -5.31 -23.55
N CYS A 167 6.68 -5.53 -22.34
CA CYS A 167 5.27 -5.83 -22.17
C CYS A 167 4.41 -4.61 -22.52
N VAL A 168 3.56 -4.77 -23.52
CA VAL A 168 2.62 -3.72 -23.95
C VAL A 168 1.20 -4.24 -23.81
N VAL A 169 0.35 -3.50 -23.10
CA VAL A 169 -1.07 -3.86 -22.92
C VAL A 169 -1.72 -4.06 -24.30
N PRO A 170 -2.32 -5.24 -24.56
CA PRO A 170 -2.99 -5.53 -25.82
C PRO A 170 -4.06 -4.49 -26.14
N LYS A 171 -4.20 -4.09 -27.41
CA LYS A 171 -5.14 -3.05 -27.83
C LYS A 171 -6.58 -3.24 -27.31
N PRO A 172 -7.17 -4.46 -27.34
CA PRO A 172 -8.53 -4.67 -26.85
C PRO A 172 -8.70 -4.43 -25.35
N CYS A 173 -7.61 -4.45 -24.58
CA CYS A 173 -7.59 -4.30 -23.13
C CYS A 173 -7.26 -2.88 -22.67
N ARG A 174 -6.93 -1.98 -23.58
CA ARG A 174 -6.61 -0.60 -23.22
C ARG A 174 -7.90 0.11 -22.85
N GLN A 175 -7.91 0.70 -21.66
CA GLN A 175 -8.98 1.60 -21.26
C GLN A 175 -8.95 2.84 -22.19
N PRO A 176 -10.12 3.38 -22.56
CA PRO A 176 -10.24 4.53 -23.47
C PRO A 176 -9.58 5.80 -22.92
#